data_AF-A0A1J5EWQ7-F1
#
_entry.id   AF-A0A1J5EWQ7-F1
#
_cell.length_a   1.000
_cell.length_b   1.000
_cell.length_c   1.000
_cell.angle_alpha   90.00
_cell.angle_beta   90.00
_cell.angle_gamma   90.00
#
_symmetry.space_group_name_H-M   'P 1'
#
loop_
_entity.id
_entity.type
_entity.pdbx_description
1 polymer ?
#
loop_
_entity_poly.entity_id
_entity_poly.type
_entity_poly.pdbx_seq_one_letter_code
_entity_poly.pdbx_strand_id
1 'polypeptide(L)'
;MPEASDKTAAMKSRLLPILRDGVEVVKMVFFLRLKEELTTKHPALDRAAIPRLAGAVLNELFGGVSPDPAWTAFRDQHLELIEQTLADLPRTMIAMCIPVSDALRMAALCDHQESGQDTTAILARARDLGVLLVDRELPLPHRFLDLARRLGKAHGLIVPPLADR
;
A
#
# COMPACT_ATOMS: atom_id res chain seq x y z
N MET A 1 -28.85 28.83 -2.80
CA MET A 1 -27.42 28.70 -3.16
C MET A 1 -27.03 27.21 -3.26
N PRO A 2 -27.31 26.51 -4.38
CA PRO A 2 -26.99 25.08 -4.55
C PRO A 2 -25.62 24.80 -5.18
N GLU A 3 -25.05 25.74 -5.97
CA GLU A 3 -23.91 25.46 -6.86
C GLU A 3 -22.56 25.23 -6.18
N ALA A 4 -22.34 25.77 -4.97
CA ALA A 4 -21.07 25.60 -4.25
C ALA A 4 -20.95 24.20 -3.58
N SER A 5 -22.08 23.63 -3.17
CA SER A 5 -22.16 22.28 -2.58
C SER A 5 -21.90 21.20 -3.65
N ASP A 6 -22.47 21.41 -4.84
CA ASP A 6 -22.42 20.48 -5.96
C ASP A 6 -21.02 20.36 -6.60
N LYS A 7 -20.31 21.49 -6.78
CA LYS A 7 -18.91 21.49 -7.26
C LYS A 7 -17.94 20.83 -6.29
N THR A 8 -18.17 20.96 -4.98
CA THR A 8 -17.33 20.35 -3.95
C THR A 8 -17.52 18.83 -3.92
N ALA A 9 -18.75 18.34 -4.07
CA ALA A 9 -19.05 16.92 -4.18
C ALA A 9 -18.46 16.30 -5.46
N ALA A 10 -18.56 16.98 -6.61
CA ALA A 10 -17.99 16.53 -7.88
C ALA A 10 -16.45 16.61 -7.96
N MET A 11 -15.81 17.50 -7.18
CA MET A 11 -14.35 17.47 -7.01
C MET A 11 -13.92 16.29 -6.13
N LYS A 12 -14.64 16.03 -5.03
CA LYS A 12 -14.39 14.87 -4.17
C LYS A 12 -14.56 13.55 -4.94
N SER A 13 -15.58 13.43 -5.81
CA SER A 13 -15.81 12.23 -6.60
C SER A 13 -14.73 11.94 -7.64
N ARG A 14 -14.02 12.97 -8.12
CA ARG A 14 -12.88 12.80 -9.05
C ARG A 14 -11.55 12.60 -8.35
N LEU A 15 -11.37 13.17 -7.16
CA LEU A 15 -10.11 13.08 -6.41
C LEU A 15 -9.90 11.72 -5.76
N LEU A 16 -10.97 11.10 -5.22
CA LEU A 16 -10.88 9.81 -4.54
C LEU A 16 -10.31 8.68 -5.42
N PRO A 17 -10.80 8.48 -6.67
CA PRO A 17 -10.19 7.49 -7.57
C PRO A 17 -8.70 7.74 -7.82
N ILE A 18 -8.29 9.00 -8.03
CA ILE A 18 -6.90 9.38 -8.29
C ILE A 18 -6.01 9.08 -7.06
N LEU A 19 -6.52 9.34 -5.85
CA LEU A 19 -5.81 9.00 -4.61
C LEU A 19 -5.66 7.49 -4.45
N ARG A 20 -6.70 6.71 -4.78
CA ARG A 20 -6.62 5.24 -4.76
C ARG A 20 -5.62 4.71 -5.77
N ASP A 21 -5.56 5.26 -6.98
CA ASP A 21 -4.52 4.91 -7.95
C ASP A 21 -3.12 5.17 -7.38
N GLY A 22 -2.94 6.30 -6.67
CA GLY A 22 -1.70 6.59 -5.93
C GLY A 22 -1.37 5.54 -4.87
N VAL A 23 -2.36 5.07 -4.10
CA VAL A 23 -2.20 3.98 -3.12
C VAL A 23 -1.78 2.68 -3.82
N GLU A 24 -2.43 2.31 -4.91
CA GLU A 24 -2.10 1.10 -5.66
C GLU A 24 -0.69 1.13 -6.27
N VAL A 25 -0.23 2.30 -6.75
CA VAL A 25 1.16 2.48 -7.18
C VAL A 25 2.14 2.20 -6.03
N VAL A 26 1.88 2.72 -4.84
CA VAL A 26 2.74 2.48 -3.67
C VAL A 26 2.71 1.00 -3.27
N LYS A 27 1.54 0.36 -3.24
CA LYS A 27 1.39 -1.08 -2.97
C LYS A 27 2.17 -1.93 -3.97
N MET A 28 2.11 -1.59 -5.25
CA MET A 28 2.86 -2.30 -6.30
C MET A 28 4.37 -2.15 -6.12
N VAL A 29 4.88 -0.94 -5.84
CA VAL A 29 6.31 -0.76 -5.57
C VAL A 29 6.73 -1.51 -4.32
N PHE A 30 5.95 -1.44 -3.24
CA PHE A 30 6.22 -2.20 -2.03
C PHE A 30 6.29 -3.70 -2.31
N PHE A 31 5.35 -4.25 -3.08
CA PHE A 31 5.35 -5.64 -3.50
C PHE A 31 6.61 -6.03 -4.29
N LEU A 32 7.03 -5.21 -5.26
CA LEU A 32 8.25 -5.47 -6.04
C LEU A 32 9.49 -5.53 -5.15
N ARG A 33 9.66 -4.55 -4.27
CA ARG A 33 10.79 -4.50 -3.34
C ARG A 33 10.76 -5.64 -2.33
N LEU A 34 9.58 -6.00 -1.84
CA LEU A 34 9.41 -7.10 -0.92
C LEU A 34 9.78 -8.45 -1.56
N LYS A 35 9.46 -8.66 -2.84
CA LYS A 35 9.91 -9.85 -3.58
C LYS A 35 11.44 -9.92 -3.67
N GLU A 36 12.10 -8.81 -3.94
CA GLU A 36 13.57 -8.77 -4.02
C GLU A 36 14.20 -9.13 -2.67
N GLU A 37 13.69 -8.54 -1.60
CA GLU A 37 14.12 -8.81 -0.23
C GLU A 37 13.89 -10.29 0.16
N LEU A 38 12.68 -10.81 -0.06
CA LEU A 38 12.34 -12.20 0.26
C LEU A 38 13.15 -13.21 -0.56
N THR A 39 13.43 -12.89 -1.83
CA THR A 39 14.30 -13.74 -2.67
C THR A 39 15.69 -13.86 -2.07
N THR A 40 16.21 -12.76 -1.52
CA THR A 40 17.54 -12.71 -0.89
C THR A 40 17.54 -13.40 0.47
N LYS A 41 16.50 -13.18 1.28
CA LYS A 41 16.39 -13.68 2.65
C LYS A 41 16.03 -15.17 2.72
N HIS A 42 15.31 -15.69 1.72
CA HIS A 42 14.84 -17.07 1.68
C HIS A 42 15.22 -17.77 0.38
N PRO A 43 16.53 -17.98 0.10
CA PRO A 43 16.99 -18.58 -1.15
C PRO A 43 16.55 -20.05 -1.32
N ALA A 44 16.17 -20.72 -0.22
CA ALA A 44 15.68 -22.09 -0.22
C ALA A 44 14.15 -22.19 -0.46
N LEU A 45 13.42 -21.07 -0.41
CA LEU A 45 11.98 -21.07 -0.70
C LEU A 45 11.78 -21.27 -2.21
N ASP A 46 10.70 -21.97 -2.58
CA ASP A 46 10.31 -22.07 -3.97
C ASP A 46 10.10 -20.68 -4.59
N ARG A 47 10.65 -20.48 -5.79
CA ARG A 47 10.52 -19.22 -6.55
C ARG A 47 9.05 -18.87 -6.81
N ALA A 48 8.17 -19.86 -6.95
CA ALA A 48 6.74 -19.63 -7.10
C ALA A 48 6.04 -19.19 -5.80
N ALA A 49 6.62 -19.51 -4.63
CA ALA A 49 6.09 -19.12 -3.33
C ALA A 49 6.46 -17.67 -2.96
N ILE A 50 7.58 -17.13 -3.45
CA ILE A 50 8.02 -15.75 -3.14
C ILE A 50 6.95 -14.69 -3.48
N PRO A 51 6.35 -14.65 -4.70
CA PRO A 51 5.30 -13.68 -5.00
C PRO A 51 4.04 -13.88 -4.14
N ARG A 52 3.70 -15.12 -3.78
CA ARG A 52 2.56 -15.41 -2.90
C ARG A 52 2.80 -14.89 -1.49
N LEU A 53 4.00 -15.10 -0.94
CA LEU A 53 4.40 -14.58 0.36
C LEU A 53 4.40 -13.04 0.36
N ALA A 54 4.97 -12.40 -0.66
CA ALA A 54 4.97 -10.94 -0.78
C ALA A 54 3.54 -10.38 -0.85
N GLY A 55 2.65 -11.04 -1.60
CA GLY A 55 1.24 -10.65 -1.66
C GLY A 55 0.52 -10.84 -0.32
N ALA A 56 0.82 -11.93 0.40
CA ALA A 56 0.19 -12.21 1.69
C ALA A 56 0.58 -11.14 2.72
N VAL A 57 1.87 -10.78 2.80
CA VAL A 57 2.36 -9.68 3.64
C VAL A 57 1.71 -8.35 3.27
N LEU A 58 1.62 -8.03 1.97
CA LEU A 58 0.94 -6.82 1.49
C LEU A 58 -0.54 -6.78 1.95
N ASN A 59 -1.24 -7.91 1.81
CA ASN A 59 -2.64 -8.03 2.18
C ASN A 59 -2.83 -7.90 3.70
N GLU A 60 -2.00 -8.53 4.51
CA GLU A 60 -2.02 -8.40 5.96
C GLU A 60 -1.78 -6.95 6.42
N LEU A 61 -0.92 -6.22 5.70
CA LEU A 61 -0.60 -4.84 6.03
C LEU A 61 -1.71 -3.84 5.63
N PHE A 62 -2.36 -4.05 4.48
CA PHE A 62 -3.40 -3.15 3.96
C PHE A 62 -4.85 -3.64 4.20
N GLY A 63 -5.03 -4.76 4.91
CA GLY A 63 -6.35 -5.36 5.17
C GLY A 63 -7.02 -5.99 3.94
N GLY A 64 -6.23 -6.41 2.95
CA GLY A 64 -6.75 -7.07 1.75
C GLY A 64 -7.22 -8.49 2.06
N VAL A 65 -8.40 -8.86 1.55
CA VAL A 65 -8.91 -10.25 1.60
C VAL A 65 -8.93 -10.81 0.19
N SER A 66 -8.23 -11.92 -0.04
CA SER A 66 -8.35 -12.65 -1.30
C SER A 66 -9.55 -13.60 -1.22
N PRO A 67 -10.47 -13.59 -2.21
CA PRO A 67 -11.58 -14.54 -2.25
C PRO A 67 -11.15 -15.95 -2.68
N ASP A 68 -9.91 -16.13 -3.17
CA ASP A 68 -9.39 -17.42 -3.63
C ASP A 68 -9.02 -18.32 -2.43
N PRO A 69 -9.66 -19.49 -2.25
CA PRO A 69 -9.35 -20.42 -1.17
C PRO A 69 -7.89 -20.90 -1.15
N ALA A 70 -7.24 -20.98 -2.32
CA ALA A 70 -5.83 -21.36 -2.40
C ALA A 70 -4.93 -20.31 -1.72
N TRP A 71 -5.36 -19.04 -1.72
CA TRP A 71 -4.65 -17.96 -1.04
C TRP A 71 -4.76 -18.06 0.48
N THR A 72 -5.97 -18.35 0.98
CA THR A 72 -6.21 -18.56 2.42
C THR A 72 -5.39 -19.74 2.92
N ALA A 73 -5.39 -20.87 2.20
CA ALA A 73 -4.60 -22.04 2.56
C ALA A 73 -3.09 -21.73 2.60
N PHE A 74 -2.57 -20.99 1.61
CA PHE A 74 -1.17 -20.57 1.61
C PHE A 74 -0.84 -19.66 2.80
N ARG A 75 -1.69 -18.66 3.09
CA ARG A 75 -1.51 -17.77 4.23
C ARG A 75 -1.44 -18.57 5.53
N ASP A 76 -2.39 -19.46 5.77
CA ASP A 76 -2.48 -20.22 7.01
C ASP A 76 -1.25 -21.14 7.19
N GLN A 77 -0.76 -21.74 6.10
CA GLN A 77 0.46 -22.55 6.11
C GLN A 77 1.73 -21.74 6.40
N HIS A 78 1.76 -20.45 6.03
CA HIS A 78 2.95 -19.60 6.12
C HIS A 78 2.79 -18.44 7.11
N LEU A 79 1.83 -18.52 8.04
CA LEU A 79 1.47 -17.41 8.93
C LEU A 79 2.65 -16.90 9.75
N GLU A 80 3.43 -17.80 10.36
CA GLU A 80 4.62 -17.42 11.15
C GLU A 80 5.64 -16.65 10.31
N LEU A 81 5.86 -17.08 9.07
CA LEU A 81 6.79 -16.41 8.15
C LEU A 81 6.27 -15.04 7.72
N ILE A 82 4.95 -14.91 7.52
CA ILE A 82 4.31 -13.63 7.20
C ILE A 82 4.47 -12.66 8.37
N GLU A 83 4.18 -13.09 9.60
CA GLU A 83 4.32 -12.27 10.81
C GLU A 83 5.78 -11.88 11.07
N GLN A 84 6.72 -12.82 10.92
CA GLN A 84 8.16 -12.54 11.01
C GLN A 84 8.58 -11.49 9.97
N THR A 85 8.09 -11.61 8.74
CA THR A 85 8.40 -10.66 7.66
C THR A 85 7.85 -9.28 8.01
N LEU A 86 6.59 -9.19 8.46
CA LEU A 86 5.94 -7.94 8.89
C LEU A 86 6.72 -7.25 10.02
N ALA A 87 7.13 -7.99 11.04
CA ALA A 87 7.88 -7.48 12.18
C ALA A 87 9.29 -6.98 11.81
N ASP A 88 9.87 -7.50 10.73
CA ASP A 88 11.18 -7.08 10.23
C ASP A 88 11.13 -5.86 9.32
N LEU A 89 9.97 -5.54 8.72
CA LEU A 89 9.82 -4.46 7.74
C LEU A 89 10.43 -3.12 8.15
N PRO A 90 10.24 -2.61 9.39
CA PRO A 90 10.81 -1.30 9.76
C PRO A 90 12.35 -1.28 9.72
N ARG A 91 12.99 -2.44 9.87
CA ARG A 91 14.44 -2.58 9.86
C ARG A 91 14.98 -2.86 8.46
N THR A 92 14.37 -3.80 7.75
CA THR A 92 14.88 -4.28 6.45
C THR A 92 14.44 -3.38 5.30
N MET A 93 13.29 -2.71 5.43
CA MET A 93 12.69 -1.91 4.38
C MET A 93 12.42 -0.47 4.83
N ILE A 94 13.34 0.12 5.62
CA ILE A 94 13.20 1.46 6.20
C ILE A 94 12.84 2.54 5.16
N ALA A 95 13.40 2.45 3.95
CA ALA A 95 13.12 3.37 2.85
C ALA A 95 11.65 3.34 2.38
N MET A 96 10.92 2.27 2.68
CA MET A 96 9.51 2.10 2.35
C MET A 96 8.56 2.50 3.48
N CYS A 97 9.03 2.69 4.72
CA CYS A 97 8.16 3.05 5.84
C CYS A 97 7.40 4.36 5.62
N ILE A 98 8.06 5.39 5.05
CA ILE A 98 7.39 6.65 4.71
C ILE A 98 6.32 6.46 3.62
N PRO A 99 6.64 5.92 2.43
CA PRO A 99 5.63 5.66 1.40
C PRO A 99 4.46 4.82 1.88
N VAL A 100 4.74 3.74 2.63
CA VAL A 100 3.71 2.82 3.13
C VAL A 100 2.85 3.49 4.21
N SER A 101 3.44 4.26 5.13
CA SER A 101 2.69 5.06 6.10
C SER A 101 1.71 6.02 5.42
N ASP A 102 2.19 6.74 4.41
CA ASP A 102 1.39 7.71 3.66
C ASP A 102 0.25 7.00 2.91
N ALA A 103 0.55 5.86 2.27
CA ALA A 103 -0.45 5.07 1.55
C ALA A 103 -1.51 4.46 2.48
N LEU A 104 -1.13 3.92 3.64
CA LEU A 104 -2.09 3.38 4.63
C LEU A 104 -3.05 4.45 5.12
N ARG A 105 -2.55 5.64 5.41
CA ARG A 105 -3.39 6.76 5.86
C ARG A 105 -4.28 7.30 4.74
N MET A 106 -3.79 7.37 3.51
CA MET A 106 -4.61 7.77 2.36
C MET A 106 -5.69 6.72 2.04
N ALA A 107 -5.37 5.43 2.14
CA ALA A 107 -6.34 4.35 1.99
C ALA A 107 -7.46 4.49 3.03
N ALA A 108 -7.09 4.63 4.31
CA ALA A 108 -8.03 4.84 5.40
C ALA A 108 -8.93 6.08 5.19
N LEU A 109 -8.35 7.19 4.71
CA LEU A 109 -9.11 8.39 4.38
C LEU A 109 -10.10 8.14 3.24
N CYS A 110 -9.67 7.45 2.18
CA CYS A 110 -10.52 7.13 1.03
C CYS A 110 -11.68 6.21 1.44
N ASP A 111 -11.40 5.16 2.21
CA ASP A 111 -12.39 4.19 2.67
C ASP A 111 -13.43 4.84 3.60
N HIS A 112 -12.97 5.69 4.51
CA HIS A 112 -13.88 6.45 5.37
C HIS A 112 -14.79 7.40 4.57
N GLN A 113 -14.25 8.07 3.55
CA GLN A 113 -15.03 9.02 2.73
C GLN A 113 -16.01 8.35 1.76
N GLU A 114 -15.70 7.16 1.25
CA GLU A 114 -16.53 6.48 0.25
C GLU A 114 -17.60 5.60 0.88
N SER A 115 -17.21 4.73 1.82
CA SER A 115 -18.08 3.68 2.38
C SER A 115 -18.32 3.83 3.87
N GLY A 116 -17.62 4.76 4.54
CA GLY A 116 -17.65 4.88 6.01
C GLY A 116 -16.96 3.71 6.72
N GLN A 117 -16.16 2.92 6.00
CA GLN A 117 -15.50 1.74 6.54
C GLN A 117 -14.49 2.11 7.63
N ASP A 118 -14.54 1.37 8.74
CA ASP A 118 -13.59 1.51 9.84
C ASP A 118 -12.29 0.77 9.52
N THR A 119 -11.20 1.53 9.39
CA THR A 119 -9.84 1.04 9.13
C THR A 119 -8.92 1.21 10.35
N THR A 120 -9.47 1.55 11.52
CA THR A 120 -8.73 1.81 12.76
C THR A 120 -7.86 0.62 13.16
N ALA A 121 -8.38 -0.61 13.03
CA ALA A 121 -7.63 -1.82 13.35
C ALA A 121 -6.39 -2.02 12.45
N ILE A 122 -6.51 -1.71 11.15
CA ILE A 122 -5.40 -1.81 10.19
C ILE A 122 -4.30 -0.80 10.57
N LEU A 123 -4.68 0.45 10.83
CA LEU A 123 -3.73 1.50 11.24
C LEU A 123 -3.08 1.19 12.59
N ALA A 124 -3.84 0.66 13.56
CA ALA A 124 -3.32 0.25 14.86
C ALA A 124 -2.27 -0.87 14.71
N ARG A 125 -2.56 -1.90 13.92
CA ARG A 125 -1.60 -2.98 13.65
C ARG A 125 -0.35 -2.46 12.95
N ALA A 126 -0.48 -1.62 11.93
CA ALA A 126 0.67 -1.05 11.23
C ALA A 126 1.55 -0.17 12.15
N ARG A 127 0.94 0.52 13.13
CA ARG A 127 1.67 1.24 14.19
C ARG A 127 2.42 0.27 15.09
N ASP A 128 1.75 -0.78 15.56
CA ASP A 128 2.35 -1.74 16.50
C ASP A 128 3.52 -2.51 15.86
N LEU A 129 3.44 -2.74 14.54
CA LEU A 129 4.55 -3.26 13.73
C LEU A 129 5.68 -2.26 13.49
N GLY A 130 5.53 -0.97 13.85
CA GLY A 130 6.51 0.09 13.59
C GLY A 130 6.59 0.56 12.13
N VAL A 131 5.64 0.15 11.28
CA VAL A 131 5.58 0.56 9.87
C VAL A 131 4.91 1.93 9.73
N LEU A 132 3.88 2.20 10.53
CA LEU A 132 3.15 3.47 10.54
C LEU A 132 3.88 4.50 11.41
N LEU A 133 4.42 5.54 10.78
CA LEU A 133 5.18 6.60 11.44
C LEU A 133 4.24 7.62 12.10
N VAL A 134 3.99 7.48 13.41
CA VAL A 134 3.01 8.29 14.17
C VAL A 134 3.34 9.79 14.21
N ASP A 135 4.62 10.16 14.29
CA ASP A 135 5.05 11.57 14.36
C ASP A 135 5.01 12.28 13.00
N ARG A 136 4.72 11.54 11.92
CA ARG A 136 4.61 12.09 10.58
C ARG A 136 3.21 12.66 10.37
N GLU A 137 3.12 13.92 9.95
CA GLU A 137 1.87 14.55 9.54
C GLU A 137 1.20 13.80 8.38
N LEU A 138 -0.14 13.83 8.35
CA LEU A 138 -0.93 13.30 7.24
C LEU A 138 -0.57 14.07 5.95
N PRO A 139 -0.12 13.40 4.86
CA PRO A 139 0.24 14.09 3.64
C PRO A 139 -0.99 14.73 3.00
N LEU A 140 -0.84 15.95 2.49
CA LEU A 140 -1.83 16.56 1.62
C LEU A 140 -1.98 15.74 0.33
N PRO A 141 -3.18 15.65 -0.27
CA PRO A 141 -3.44 14.88 -1.49
C PRO A 141 -2.41 15.05 -2.60
N HIS A 142 -2.04 16.29 -2.94
CA HIS A 142 -1.05 16.56 -3.98
C HIS A 142 0.34 16.04 -3.63
N ARG A 143 0.78 16.18 -2.37
CA ARG A 143 2.10 15.70 -1.92
C ARG A 143 2.18 14.18 -1.97
N PHE A 144 1.09 13.50 -1.62
CA PHE A 144 0.98 12.05 -1.73
C PHE A 144 1.05 11.61 -3.20
N LEU A 145 0.30 12.25 -4.09
CA LEU A 145 0.32 11.91 -5.52
C LEU A 145 1.70 12.16 -6.15
N ASP A 146 2.40 13.22 -5.76
CA ASP A 146 3.76 13.47 -6.20
C ASP A 146 4.73 12.38 -5.70
N LEU A 147 4.57 11.93 -4.46
CA LEU A 147 5.35 10.81 -3.91
C LEU A 147 5.08 9.54 -4.71
N ALA A 148 3.82 9.15 -4.88
CA ALA A 148 3.43 7.97 -5.64
C ALA A 148 3.95 8.03 -7.09
N ARG A 149 3.85 9.19 -7.75
CA ARG A 149 4.37 9.39 -9.11
C ARG A 149 5.89 9.23 -9.19
N ARG A 150 6.64 9.85 -8.28
CA ARG A 150 8.11 9.71 -8.23
C ARG A 150 8.51 8.26 -7.99
N LEU A 151 7.82 7.59 -7.07
CA LEU A 151 8.07 6.19 -6.73
C LEU A 151 7.76 5.27 -7.92
N GLY A 152 6.58 5.43 -8.54
CA GLY A 152 6.20 4.66 -9.72
C GLY A 152 7.16 4.87 -10.90
N LYS A 153 7.63 6.10 -11.14
CA LYS A 153 8.63 6.39 -12.17
C LYS A 153 9.97 5.71 -11.88
N ALA A 154 10.46 5.76 -10.63
CA ALA A 154 11.72 5.15 -10.23
C ALA A 154 11.72 3.62 -10.44
N HIS A 155 10.54 2.99 -10.38
CA HIS A 155 10.35 1.55 -10.59
C HIS A 155 9.76 1.19 -11.96
N GLY A 156 9.70 2.14 -12.91
CA GLY A 156 9.22 1.89 -14.27
C GLY A 156 7.72 1.58 -14.41
N LEU A 157 6.92 1.82 -13.36
CA LEU A 157 5.47 1.60 -13.37
C LEU A 157 4.68 2.72 -14.03
N ILE A 158 5.27 3.92 -14.10
CA ILE A 158 4.66 5.09 -14.73
C ILE A 158 5.61 5.55 -15.84
N VAL A 159 5.18 5.35 -17.08
CA VAL A 159 5.87 5.87 -18.26
C VAL A 159 5.30 7.27 -18.54
N PRO A 160 6.15 8.31 -18.60
CA PRO A 160 5.68 9.62 -19.05
C PRO A 160 5.15 9.48 -20.48
N PRO A 161 4.04 10.16 -20.84
CA PRO A 161 3.58 10.16 -22.22
C PRO A 161 4.72 10.57 -23.13
N LEU A 162 4.93 9.81 -24.21
CA LEU A 162 5.85 10.17 -25.29
C LEU A 162 5.45 11.57 -25.74
N ALA A 163 6.37 12.54 -25.59
CA ALA A 163 6.16 13.86 -26.16
C ALA A 163 6.04 13.66 -27.68
N ASP A 164 4.86 13.92 -28.23
CA ASP A 164 4.66 14.00 -29.67
C ASP A 164 5.71 14.98 -30.23
N ARG A 165 6.59 14.46 -31.08
CA ARG A 165 7.55 15.24 -31.87
C ARG A 165 6.95 15.53 -33.23
#